data_AF-S6V2N7-F1
#
_entry.id   AF-S6V2N7-F1
#
_cell.length_a   1.000
_cell.length_b   1.000
_cell.length_c   1.000
_cell.angle_alpha   90.00
_cell.angle_beta   90.00
_cell.angle_gamma   90.00
#
_symmetry.space_group_name_H-M   'P 1'
#
loop_
_entity.id
_entity.type
_entity.pdbx_description
1 polymer ?
#
loop_
_entity_poly.entity_id
_entity_poly.type
_entity_poly.pdbx_seq_one_letter_code
_entity_poly.pdbx_strand_id
1 'polypeptide(L)'
;EPSRVELLNRLRLPVLVVHGTADPLLPVMHGVHVAAHIQGSQLRLIPGLAHRFQEAFKAPLLGAVLPYLKAQHEDGRNLAQL
;
A
#
# COMPACT_ATOMS: atom_id res chain seq x y z
N GLU A 1 -10.72 -7.01 -19.52
CA GLU A 1 -10.86 -5.89 -18.56
C GLU A 1 -10.14 -4.64 -19.05
N PRO A 2 -10.78 -3.46 -19.03
CA PRO A 2 -10.11 -2.20 -19.33
C PRO A 2 -9.13 -1.79 -18.22
N SER A 3 -8.18 -0.90 -18.55
CA SER A 3 -7.23 -0.34 -17.59
C SER A 3 -7.94 0.48 -16.51
N ARG A 4 -7.43 0.42 -15.27
CA ARG A 4 -7.90 1.26 -14.15
C ARG A 4 -6.99 2.48 -13.89
N VAL A 5 -5.95 2.70 -14.69
CA VAL A 5 -4.98 3.79 -14.48
C VAL A 5 -5.66 5.16 -14.38
N GLU A 6 -6.64 5.45 -15.25
CA GLU A 6 -7.37 6.72 -15.19
C GLU A 6 -8.12 6.90 -13.87
N LEU A 7 -8.67 5.82 -13.30
CA LEU A 7 -9.33 5.86 -11.99
C LEU A 7 -8.32 6.05 -10.85
N LEU A 8 -7.16 5.37 -10.91
CA LEU A 8 -6.10 5.51 -9.91
C LEU A 8 -5.57 6.95 -9.84
N ASN A 9 -5.37 7.60 -10.99
CA ASN A 9 -4.88 8.98 -11.06
C ASN A 9 -5.84 10.02 -10.45
N ARG A 10 -7.12 9.67 -10.30
CA ARG A 10 -8.16 10.53 -9.70
C ARG A 10 -8.18 10.45 -8.17
N LEU A 11 -7.51 9.47 -7.56
CA LEU A 11 -7.49 9.34 -6.11
C LEU A 11 -6.81 10.56 -5.47
N ARG A 12 -7.47 11.11 -4.44
CA ARG A 12 -7.01 12.25 -3.62
C ARG A 12 -7.18 11.89 -2.14
N LEU A 13 -6.58 10.79 -1.74
CA LEU A 13 -6.57 10.32 -0.36
C LEU A 13 -5.18 9.73 -0.04
N PRO A 14 -4.82 9.63 1.24
CA PRO A 14 -3.62 8.90 1.64
C PRO A 14 -3.73 7.43 1.23
N VAL A 15 -2.74 6.92 0.47
CA VAL A 15 -2.67 5.50 0.08
C VAL A 15 -1.31 4.87 0.43
N LEU A 16 -1.36 3.67 1.00
CA LEU A 16 -0.21 2.78 1.13
C LEU A 16 -0.43 1.55 0.24
N VAL A 17 0.49 1.30 -0.68
CA VAL A 17 0.56 0.07 -1.48
C VAL A 17 1.57 -0.88 -0.85
N VAL A 18 1.14 -2.10 -0.52
CA VAL A 18 2.01 -3.16 0.01
C VAL A 18 2.02 -4.33 -0.95
N HIS A 19 3.20 -4.81 -1.34
CA HIS A 19 3.34 -5.97 -2.25
C HIS A 19 4.50 -6.87 -1.83
N GLY A 20 4.31 -8.18 -1.95
CA GLY A 20 5.35 -9.16 -1.63
C GLY A 20 6.30 -9.44 -2.79
N THR A 21 7.62 -9.42 -2.56
CA THR A 21 8.58 -9.58 -3.67
C THR A 21 8.62 -11.00 -4.25
N ALA A 22 8.01 -11.97 -3.56
CA ALA A 22 7.98 -13.39 -3.96
C ALA A 22 6.53 -13.86 -4.24
N ASP A 23 5.62 -12.94 -4.59
CA ASP A 23 4.26 -13.29 -5.00
C ASP A 23 4.28 -14.12 -6.30
N PRO A 24 3.83 -15.39 -6.28
CA PRO A 24 3.85 -16.26 -7.44
C PRO A 24 2.68 -16.03 -8.40
N LEU A 25 1.66 -15.27 -7.99
CA LEU A 25 0.48 -14.98 -8.78
C LEU A 25 0.59 -13.63 -9.49
N LEU A 26 1.16 -12.63 -8.82
CA LEU A 26 1.25 -11.26 -9.33
C LEU A 26 2.70 -10.74 -9.20
N PRO A 27 3.38 -10.44 -10.32
CA PRO A 27 4.72 -9.85 -10.28
C PRO A 27 4.79 -8.61 -9.40
N VAL A 28 5.89 -8.40 -8.69
CA VAL A 28 6.10 -7.22 -7.82
C VAL A 28 5.89 -5.90 -8.55
N MET A 29 6.20 -5.87 -9.85
CA MET A 29 5.98 -4.70 -10.70
C MET A 29 4.51 -4.28 -10.80
N HIS A 30 3.55 -5.14 -10.50
CA HIS A 30 2.14 -4.75 -10.41
C HIS A 30 1.91 -3.79 -9.24
N GLY A 31 2.47 -4.07 -8.05
CA GLY A 31 2.41 -3.15 -6.91
C GLY A 31 3.11 -1.83 -7.20
N VAL A 32 4.29 -1.89 -7.84
CA VAL A 32 5.02 -0.68 -8.30
C VAL A 32 4.17 0.14 -9.27
N HIS A 33 3.52 -0.52 -10.23
CA HIS A 33 2.66 0.13 -11.21
C HIS A 33 1.45 0.80 -10.56
N VAL A 34 0.81 0.18 -9.57
CA VAL A 34 -0.29 0.82 -8.82
C VAL A 34 0.21 2.06 -8.09
N ALA A 35 1.32 1.96 -7.35
CA ALA A 35 1.87 3.10 -6.61
C ALA A 35 2.25 4.27 -7.52
N ALA A 36 2.81 3.99 -8.71
CA ALA A 36 3.17 5.00 -9.69
C ALA A 36 1.97 5.82 -10.22
N HIS A 37 0.76 5.25 -10.17
CA HIS A 37 -0.46 5.90 -10.69
C HIS A 37 -1.38 6.42 -9.57
N ILE A 38 -0.94 6.41 -8.32
CA ILE A 38 -1.66 7.03 -7.21
C ILE A 38 -0.80 8.16 -6.65
N GLN A 39 -1.23 9.39 -6.91
CA GLN A 39 -0.51 10.59 -6.47
C GLN A 39 -0.34 10.60 -4.94
N GLY A 40 0.90 10.77 -4.49
CA GLY A 40 1.22 10.82 -3.05
C GLY A 40 1.16 9.48 -2.33
N SER A 41 0.99 8.35 -3.05
CA SER A 41 1.01 7.04 -2.42
C SER A 41 2.39 6.67 -1.90
N GLN A 42 2.41 5.86 -0.84
CA GLN A 42 3.63 5.20 -0.36
C GLN A 42 3.66 3.76 -0.88
N LEU A 43 4.87 3.26 -1.18
CA LEU A 43 5.09 1.86 -1.55
C LEU A 43 5.90 1.15 -0.46
N ARG A 44 5.47 -0.07 -0.11
CA ARG A 44 6.22 -1.00 0.74
C ARG A 44 6.31 -2.36 0.07
N LEU A 45 7.52 -2.73 -0.32
CA LEU A 45 7.83 -4.07 -0.81
C LEU A 45 8.32 -4.92 0.34
N ILE A 46 7.71 -6.08 0.57
CA ILE A 46 8.09 -6.99 1.66
C ILE A 46 8.90 -8.15 1.06
N PRO A 47 10.22 -8.25 1.35
CA PRO A 47 11.05 -9.34 0.85
C PRO A 47 10.51 -10.71 1.24
N GLY A 48 10.38 -11.61 0.27
CA GLY A 48 9.97 -13.00 0.49
C GLY A 48 8.47 -13.21 0.72
N LEU A 49 7.68 -12.15 0.94
CA LEU A 49 6.22 -12.28 1.06
C LEU A 49 5.64 -12.79 -0.26
N ALA A 50 4.85 -13.87 -0.16
CA ALA A 50 4.05 -14.41 -1.26
C ALA A 50 2.67 -13.73 -1.34
N HIS A 51 1.76 -14.27 -2.14
CA HIS A 51 0.43 -13.69 -2.34
C HIS A 51 -0.46 -13.71 -1.08
N ARG A 52 -0.23 -14.65 -0.15
CA ARG A 52 -1.09 -14.88 1.02
C ARG A 52 -0.43 -14.38 2.30
N PHE A 53 -1.25 -14.03 3.28
CA PHE A 53 -0.81 -13.67 4.63
C PHE A 53 -0.39 -14.90 5.43
N GLN A 54 0.78 -15.43 5.11
CA GLN A 54 1.40 -16.53 5.85
C GLN A 54 1.87 -16.02 7.22
N GLU A 55 1.86 -16.90 8.22
CA GLU A 55 2.22 -16.59 9.61
C GLU A 55 3.53 -15.81 9.73
N ALA A 56 4.57 -16.25 9.00
CA ALA A 56 5.90 -15.65 9.00
C ALA A 56 5.92 -14.18 8.56
N PHE A 57 4.92 -13.73 7.79
CA PHE A 57 4.84 -12.36 7.29
C PHE A 57 3.84 -11.47 8.03
N LYS A 58 3.18 -11.97 9.08
CA LYS A 58 2.29 -11.14 9.91
C LYS A 58 3.02 -9.93 10.50
N ALA A 59 4.16 -10.16 11.14
CA ALA A 59 4.93 -9.07 11.75
C ALA A 59 5.45 -8.06 10.72
N PRO A 60 6.10 -8.46 9.60
CA PRO A 60 6.46 -7.53 8.53
C PRO A 60 5.29 -6.73 7.95
N LEU A 61 4.13 -7.37 7.75
CA LEU A 61 2.94 -6.70 7.24
C LEU A 61 2.41 -5.67 8.23
N LEU A 62 2.27 -6.04 9.50
CA LEU A 62 1.81 -5.11 10.55
C LEU A 62 2.81 -3.96 10.75
N GLY A 63 4.11 -4.23 10.62
CA GLY A 63 5.16 -3.22 10.63
C GLY A 63 5.05 -2.22 9.48
N ALA A 64 4.49 -2.60 8.34
CA ALA A 64 4.20 -1.68 7.24
C ALA A 64 2.90 -0.88 7.46
N VAL A 65 1.83 -1.56 7.93
CA VAL A 65 0.47 -0.99 7.98
C VAL A 65 0.23 -0.12 9.22
N LEU A 66 0.61 -0.59 10.41
CA LEU A 66 0.25 0.09 11.67
C LEU A 66 0.87 1.49 11.80
N PRO A 67 2.16 1.73 11.47
CA PRO A 67 2.72 3.07 11.54
C PRO A 67 2.04 4.04 10.57
N TYR A 68 1.69 3.55 9.38
CA TYR A 68 1.00 4.34 8.37
C TYR A 68 -0.40 4.77 8.87
N LEU A 69 -1.19 3.82 9.40
CA LEU A 69 -2.51 4.12 9.95
C LEU A 69 -2.44 5.09 11.12
N LYS A 70 -1.45 4.94 12.01
CA LYS A 70 -1.24 5.85 13.14
C LYS A 70 -0.99 7.28 12.66
N ALA A 71 -0.08 7.46 11.70
CA ALA A 71 0.22 8.78 11.14
C ALA A 71 -1.03 9.42 10.51
N GLN A 72 -1.77 8.67 9.69
CA GLN A 72 -2.98 9.20 9.05
C GLN A 72 -4.10 9.52 10.06
N HIS A 73 -4.21 8.76 11.15
CA HIS A 73 -5.17 9.04 12.22
C HIS A 73 -4.78 10.30 13.03
N GLU A 74 -3.49 10.54 13.25
CA GLU A 74 -3.00 11.77 13.88
C GLU A 74 -3.25 12.99 12.99
N ASP A 75 -2.93 12.90 11.70
CA ASP A 75 -3.18 13.97 10.72
C ASP A 75 -4.67 14.33 10.62
N GLY A 76 -5.55 13.32 10.54
CA GLY A 76 -6.99 13.53 10.49
C GLY A 76 -7.58 14.15 11.77
N ARG A 77 -7.05 13.78 12.95
CA ARG A 77 -7.45 14.39 14.22
C ARG A 77 -6.99 15.85 14.32
N ASN A 78 -5.78 16.15 13.87
CA ASN A 78 -5.26 17.51 13.86
C ASN A 78 -6.12 18.42 12.97
N LEU A 79 -6.57 17.93 11.81
CA LEU A 79 -7.46 18.68 10.93
C LEU A 79 -8.85 18.94 11.54
N ALA A 80 -9.37 18.02 12.36
CA ALA A 80 -10.66 18.16 13.03
C ALA A 80 -10.63 19.10 14.26
N GLN A 81 -9.45 19.52 14.71
CA GLN A 81 -9.25 20.42 15.85
C GLN A 81 -9.04 21.89 15.44
N LEU A 82 -8.98 22.18 14.14
CA LEU A 82 -8.92 23.52 13.55
C LEU A 82 -10.32 24.03 13.24
#